data_AF-A0A2E3JRC0-F1
#
_entry.id   AF-A0A2E3JRC0-F1
#
_cell.length_a   1.000
_cell.length_b   1.000
_cell.length_c   1.000
_cell.angle_alpha   90.00
_cell.angle_beta   90.00
_cell.angle_gamma   90.00
#
_symmetry.space_group_name_H-M   'P 1'
#
loop_
_entity.id
_entity.type
_entity.pdbx_description
1 polymer ?
#
loop_
_entity_poly.entity_id
_entity_poly.type
_entity_poly.pdbx_seq_one_letter_code
_entity_poly.pdbx_strand_id
1 'polypeptide(L)'
;MKTNKIDYLNAENGGLLFTLENTRESFFGGTLEECALIIAKHGVASCVMGSSSMDFASEYGFENDGDALTMYQYAIKLSGV
;
A
#
# COMPACT_ATOMS: atom_id res chain seq x y z
N MET A 1 16.95 -5.88 -15.05
CA MET A 1 16.16 -6.98 -14.46
C MET A 1 14.85 -6.38 -14.00
N LYS A 2 13.71 -6.99 -14.33
CA LYS A 2 12.39 -6.56 -13.85
C LYS A 2 12.29 -6.85 -12.34
N THR A 3 11.82 -5.89 -11.55
CA THR A 3 11.73 -6.02 -10.09
C THR A 3 10.34 -6.45 -9.66
N ASN A 4 10.21 -7.39 -8.72
CA ASN A 4 8.92 -7.74 -8.12
C ASN A 4 8.62 -6.82 -6.93
N LYS A 5 8.70 -5.51 -7.18
CA LYS A 5 8.47 -4.46 -6.20
C LYS A 5 7.03 -3.97 -6.30
N ILE A 6 6.55 -3.39 -5.21
CA ILE A 6 5.24 -2.73 -5.14
C ILE A 6 5.29 -1.47 -6.00
N ASP A 7 4.36 -1.35 -6.96
CA ASP A 7 4.21 -0.17 -7.84
C ASP A 7 2.80 0.42 -7.82
N TYR A 8 1.84 -0.22 -7.14
CA TYR A 8 0.46 0.25 -7.12
C TYR A 8 -0.23 -0.02 -5.78
N LEU A 9 -1.05 0.92 -5.34
CA LEU A 9 -1.80 0.89 -4.08
C LEU A 9 -3.30 1.13 -4.30
N ASN A 10 -4.11 0.45 -3.49
CA ASN A 10 -5.52 0.76 -3.31
C ASN A 10 -5.83 0.83 -1.82
N ALA A 11 -6.77 1.70 -1.43
CA ALA A 11 -7.49 1.55 -0.17
C ALA A 11 -8.57 0.46 -0.32
N GLU A 12 -8.68 -0.42 0.68
CA GLU A 12 -9.69 -1.49 0.71
C GLU A 12 -9.98 -1.91 2.16
N ASN A 13 -11.25 -1.98 2.56
CA ASN A 13 -11.68 -2.47 3.89
C ASN A 13 -10.91 -1.85 5.09
N GLY A 14 -10.58 -0.55 5.04
CA GLY A 14 -9.82 0.14 6.09
C GLY A 14 -8.32 -0.20 6.13
N GLY A 15 -7.81 -0.90 5.11
CA GLY A 15 -6.41 -1.25 4.93
C GLY A 15 -5.91 -0.94 3.52
N LEU A 16 -4.75 -1.50 3.18
CA LEU A 16 -4.08 -1.26 1.89
C LEU A 16 -3.88 -2.55 1.11
N LEU A 17 -4.21 -2.50 -0.19
CA LEU A 17 -3.88 -3.54 -1.16
C LEU A 17 -2.67 -3.11 -1.99
N PHE A 18 -1.58 -3.89 -1.90
CA PHE A 18 -0.31 -3.64 -2.56
C PHE A 18 -0.16 -4.55 -3.78
N THR A 19 0.00 -3.99 -4.98
CA THR A 19 0.19 -4.77 -6.21
C THR A 19 1.63 -4.67 -6.71
N LEU A 20 2.18 -5.78 -7.20
CA LEU A 20 3.52 -5.84 -7.78
C LEU A 20 3.52 -5.53 -9.29
N GLU A 21 4.53 -4.79 -9.76
CA GLU A 21 4.64 -4.26 -11.14
C GLU A 21 4.50 -5.33 -12.23
N ASN A 22 5.13 -6.48 -12.02
CA ASN A 22 5.33 -7.47 -13.07
C ASN A 22 4.38 -8.67 -12.98
N THR A 23 4.07 -9.13 -11.76
CA THR A 23 3.21 -10.30 -11.55
C THR A 23 1.74 -9.92 -11.43
N ARG A 24 1.44 -8.65 -11.09
CA ARG A 24 0.11 -8.19 -10.67
C ARG A 24 -0.46 -8.94 -9.48
N GLU A 25 0.38 -9.69 -8.77
CA GLU A 25 0.03 -10.29 -7.49
C GLU A 25 -0.21 -9.17 -6.48
N SER A 26 -1.24 -9.35 -5.65
CA SER A 26 -1.67 -8.34 -4.69
C SER A 26 -1.73 -8.91 -3.28
N PHE A 27 -1.30 -8.11 -2.32
CA PHE A 27 -1.25 -8.47 -0.90
C PHE A 27 -2.01 -7.43 -0.09
N PHE A 28 -2.90 -7.89 0.78
CA PHE A 28 -3.69 -7.02 1.64
C PHE A 28 -3.08 -6.93 3.04
N GLY A 29 -3.02 -5.73 3.61
CA GLY A 29 -2.72 -5.49 5.02
C GLY A 29 -3.83 -4.64 5.65
N GLY A 30 -4.45 -5.15 6.72
CA GLY A 30 -5.51 -4.45 7.45
C GLY A 30 -4.99 -3.58 8.60
N THR A 31 -3.72 -3.74 8.95
CA THR A 31 -3.04 -2.99 10.03
C THR A 31 -1.74 -2.36 9.54
N LEU A 32 -1.24 -1.37 10.29
CA LEU A 32 -0.01 -0.67 9.96
C LEU A 32 1.18 -1.65 9.90
N GLU A 33 1.24 -2.59 10.83
CA GLU A 33 2.29 -3.59 10.95
C GLU A 33 2.26 -4.60 9.80
N GLU A 34 1.07 -5.05 9.38
CA GLU A 34 0.93 -5.93 8.21
C GLU A 34 1.36 -5.21 6.92
N CYS A 35 0.96 -3.95 6.75
CA CYS A 35 1.39 -3.12 5.63
C CYS A 35 2.91 -2.96 5.60
N ALA A 36 3.53 -2.67 6.75
CA ALA A 36 4.97 -2.55 6.86
C ALA A 36 5.68 -3.88 6.56
N LEU A 37 5.12 -5.01 6.98
CA LEU A 37 5.67 -6.34 6.69
C LEU A 37 5.61 -6.67 5.20
N ILE A 38 4.52 -6.31 4.50
CA ILE A 38 4.41 -6.46 3.05
C ILE A 38 5.47 -5.63 2.35
N ILE A 39 5.63 -4.36 2.74
CA ILE A 39 6.65 -3.47 2.17
C ILE A 39 8.06 -4.02 2.43
N ALA A 40 8.36 -4.50 3.64
CA ALA A 40 9.66 -5.07 3.97
C ALA A 40 10.00 -6.32 3.14
N LYS A 41 9.01 -7.14 2.80
CA LYS A 41 9.19 -8.36 2.00
C LYS A 41 9.45 -8.09 0.52
N HIS A 42 8.73 -7.13 -0.07
CA HIS A 42 8.73 -6.92 -1.52
C HIS A 42 9.52 -5.67 -1.96
N GLY A 43 9.70 -4.72 -1.06
CA GLY A 43 10.21 -3.38 -1.35
C GLY A 43 9.25 -2.56 -2.22
N VAL A 44 9.58 -1.27 -2.38
CA VAL A 44 8.84 -0.34 -3.24
C VAL A 44 9.62 -0.01 -4.52
N ALA A 45 8.90 0.17 -5.61
CA ALA A 45 9.41 0.69 -6.86
C ALA A 45 9.82 2.17 -6.70
N SER A 46 10.55 2.71 -7.69
CA SER A 46 10.95 4.12 -7.67
C SER A 46 9.77 5.10 -7.77
N CYS A 47 8.65 4.62 -8.31
CA CYS A 47 7.38 5.32 -8.35
C CYS A 47 6.30 4.31 -7.96
N VAL A 48 5.46 4.68 -7.01
CA VAL A 48 4.30 3.90 -6.59
C VAL A 48 3.07 4.74 -6.92
N MET A 49 2.19 4.19 -7.74
CA MET A 49 0.95 4.82 -8.14
C MET A 49 -0.17 4.48 -7.14
N GLY A 50 -1.07 5.42 -6.92
CA GLY A 50 -2.28 5.20 -6.13
C GLY A 50 -3.51 5.15 -7.02
N SER A 51 -4.43 4.26 -6.71
CA SER A 51 -5.81 4.32 -7.20
C SER A 51 -6.54 5.54 -6.60
N SER A 52 -7.63 5.97 -7.23
CA SER A 52 -8.51 7.00 -6.65
C SER A 52 -9.08 6.60 -5.29
N SER A 53 -9.13 5.30 -4.97
CA SER A 53 -9.53 4.86 -3.63
C SER A 53 -8.60 5.35 -2.52
N MET A 54 -7.34 5.67 -2.84
CA MET A 54 -6.43 6.30 -1.89
C MET A 54 -6.82 7.73 -1.55
N ASP A 55 -7.47 8.45 -2.49
CA ASP A 55 -7.92 9.83 -2.32
C ASP A 55 -9.35 9.93 -1.75
N PHE A 56 -10.15 8.88 -1.88
CA PHE A 56 -11.52 8.77 -1.33
C PHE A 56 -11.62 7.67 -0.28
N ALA A 57 -10.58 7.53 0.55
CA ALA A 57 -10.40 6.37 1.42
C ALA A 57 -11.56 6.11 2.41
N SER A 58 -12.34 7.14 2.75
CA SER A 58 -13.52 6.97 3.62
C SER A 58 -14.61 6.10 2.98
N GLU A 59 -14.72 6.08 1.65
CA GLU A 59 -15.62 5.17 0.91
C GLU A 59 -15.14 3.71 0.96
N TYR A 60 -13.90 3.48 1.38
CA TYR A 60 -13.22 2.18 1.41
C TYR A 60 -12.89 1.70 2.83
N GLY A 61 -13.58 2.24 3.84
CA GLY A 61 -13.51 1.75 5.22
C GLY A 61 -12.47 2.41 6.12
N PHE A 62 -11.77 3.45 5.63
CA PHE A 62 -11.04 4.36 6.51
C PHE A 62 -11.99 5.40 7.14
N GLU A 63 -11.55 6.08 8.18
CA GLU A 63 -12.34 7.14 8.82
C GLU A 63 -12.35 8.41 7.96
N ASN A 64 -11.21 8.77 7.36
CA ASN A 64 -11.04 9.96 6.53
C ASN A 64 -10.35 9.63 5.20
N ASP A 65 -10.61 10.46 4.19
CA ASP A 65 -10.05 10.33 2.83
C ASP A 65 -8.53 10.32 2.76
N GLY A 66 -7.84 10.97 3.71
CA GLY A 66 -6.37 11.01 3.76
C GLY A 66 -5.70 9.88 4.56
N ASP A 67 -6.48 9.03 5.22
CA ASP A 67 -5.92 8.06 6.18
C ASP A 67 -5.18 6.92 5.48
N ALA A 68 -5.61 6.50 4.29
CA ALA A 68 -4.91 5.48 3.50
C ALA A 68 -3.49 5.92 3.12
N LEU A 69 -3.32 7.17 2.66
CA LEU A 69 -2.01 7.73 2.35
C LEU A 69 -1.13 7.86 3.60
N THR A 70 -1.73 8.28 4.71
CA THR A 70 -1.04 8.40 6.01
C THR A 70 -0.55 7.03 6.49
N MET A 71 -1.40 6.00 6.41
CA MET A 71 -1.05 4.62 6.75
C MET A 71 0.10 4.10 5.88
N TYR A 72 0.07 4.37 4.58
CA TYR A 72 1.16 3.98 3.66
C TYR A 72 2.50 4.63 4.04
N GLN A 73 2.50 5.94 4.31
CA GLN A 73 3.71 6.66 4.72
C GLN A 73 4.31 6.11 6.01
N TYR A 74 3.47 5.81 7.01
CA TYR A 74 3.93 5.19 8.25
C TYR A 74 4.40 3.74 8.04
N ALA A 75 3.73 2.99 7.16
CA ALA A 75 4.11 1.62 6.84
C ALA A 75 5.50 1.56 6.18
N ILE A 76 5.79 2.48 5.25
CA ILE A 76 7.16 2.63 4.68
C ILE A 76 8.16 2.87 5.81
N LYS A 77 7.92 3.86 6.67
CA LYS A 77 8.84 4.20 7.76
C LYS A 77 9.08 3.00 8.69
N LEU A 78 8.03 2.26 9.03
CA LEU A 78 8.10 1.10 9.91
C LEU A 78 8.80 -0.11 9.23
N SER A 79 8.66 -0.25 7.92
CA SER A 79 9.25 -1.36 7.16
C SER A 79 10.77 -1.35 7.11
N GLY A 80 11.39 -0.18 7.29
CA GLY A 80 12.85 0.01 7.21
C GLY A 80 13.43 -0.04 5.79
N VAL A 81 12.57 0.04 4.76
CA VAL A 81 12.95 0.11 3.34
C VAL A 81 13.28 1.54 2.92
#